data_AF-A0A927FHJ6-F1
#
_entry.id   AF-A0A927FHJ6-F1
#
_cell.length_a   1.000
_cell.length_b   1.000
_cell.length_c   1.000
_cell.angle_alpha   90.00
_cell.angle_beta   90.00
_cell.angle_gamma   90.00
#
_symmetry.space_group_name_H-M   'P 1'
#
loop_
_entity.id
_entity.type
_entity.pdbx_description
1 polymer ?
#
loop_
_entity_poly.entity_id
_entity_poly.type
_entity_poly.pdbx_seq_one_letter_code
_entity_poly.pdbx_strand_id
1 'polypeptide(L)'
;MQFTEKEVTPGLVMHLCPKTMLSKGGEVTCRPEFIVQGHHFFLVVESGPKRCRMLPLYTEPGVGRVEISTDGRTGHSMWTDGKFHFHREQVWDVSKAVAVSAANAAHDQSRPGARNLLATEHIPRL
;
A
#
# COMPACT_ATOMS: atom_id res chain seq x y z
N MET A 1 11.47 -8.92 -11.97
CA MET A 1 10.27 -9.80 -11.86
C MET A 1 9.14 -8.98 -11.28
N GLN A 2 7.94 -9.08 -11.87
CA GLN A 2 6.76 -8.34 -11.43
C GLN A 2 6.02 -9.10 -10.34
N PHE A 3 5.20 -8.40 -9.55
CA PHE A 3 4.24 -9.03 -8.65
C PHE A 3 3.25 -9.90 -9.42
N THR A 4 2.75 -10.94 -8.77
CA THR A 4 1.58 -11.70 -9.20
C THR A 4 0.37 -11.33 -8.34
N GLU A 5 -0.84 -11.52 -8.85
CA GLU A 5 -2.07 -11.27 -8.07
C GLU A 5 -2.14 -12.14 -6.80
N LYS A 6 -1.52 -13.32 -6.82
CA LYS A 6 -1.47 -14.22 -5.66
C LYS A 6 -0.63 -13.67 -4.51
N GLU A 7 0.36 -12.84 -4.80
CA GLU A 7 1.20 -12.19 -3.78
C GLU A 7 0.48 -11.03 -3.10
N VAL A 8 -0.60 -10.49 -3.68
CA VAL A 8 -1.36 -9.38 -3.09
C VAL A 8 -2.21 -9.92 -1.94
N THR A 9 -1.59 -10.04 -0.76
CA THR A 9 -2.19 -10.54 0.48
C THR A 9 -2.04 -9.50 1.60
N PRO A 10 -2.83 -9.58 2.69
CA PRO A 10 -2.69 -8.68 3.82
C PRO A 10 -1.25 -8.65 4.34
N GLY A 11 -0.77 -7.48 4.72
CA GLY A 11 0.61 -7.26 5.17
C GLY A 11 1.58 -6.87 4.05
N LEU A 12 1.22 -7.10 2.78
CA LEU A 12 2.08 -6.68 1.67
C LEU A 12 2.14 -5.15 1.57
N VAL A 13 3.36 -4.62 1.44
CA VAL A 13 3.62 -3.21 1.15
C VAL A 13 4.18 -3.07 -0.26
N MET A 14 3.60 -2.17 -1.04
CA MET A 14 3.98 -1.92 -2.43
C MET A 14 4.15 -0.43 -2.67
N HIS A 15 5.17 -0.03 -3.42
CA HIS A 15 5.30 1.31 -3.97
C HIS A 15 4.43 1.42 -5.23
N LEU A 16 3.36 2.20 -5.17
CA LEU A 16 2.33 2.27 -6.22
C LEU A 16 2.18 3.69 -6.75
N CYS A 17 1.63 3.79 -7.97
CA CYS A 17 1.20 5.05 -8.57
C CYS A 17 -0.33 5.22 -8.39
N PRO A 18 -0.80 6.13 -7.50
CA PRO A 18 -2.22 6.41 -7.27
C PRO A 18 -2.96 6.81 -8.55
N LYS A 19 -2.32 7.62 -9.40
CA LYS A 19 -2.87 8.03 -10.70
C LYS A 19 -3.19 6.82 -11.58
N THR A 20 -2.28 5.85 -11.65
CA THR A 20 -2.49 4.60 -12.40
C THR A 20 -3.65 3.80 -11.82
N MET A 21 -3.76 3.70 -10.50
CA MET A 21 -4.86 2.98 -9.84
C MET A 21 -6.22 3.60 -10.19
N LEU A 22 -6.37 4.92 -10.02
CA LEU A 22 -7.62 5.62 -10.37
C LEU A 22 -7.96 5.48 -11.85
N SER A 23 -6.97 5.64 -12.74
CA SER A 23 -7.20 5.53 -14.20
C SER A 23 -7.67 4.15 -14.66
N LYS A 24 -7.50 3.12 -13.81
CA LYS A 24 -7.86 1.73 -14.09
C LYS A 24 -9.02 1.24 -13.21
N GLY A 25 -9.81 2.14 -12.63
CA GLY A 25 -11.01 1.81 -11.87
C GLY A 25 -10.77 1.49 -10.40
N GLY A 26 -9.67 1.98 -9.83
CA GLY A 26 -9.50 2.03 -8.38
C GLY A 26 -10.44 3.04 -7.74
N GLU A 27 -10.97 2.72 -6.58
CA GLU A 27 -11.85 3.57 -5.79
C GLU A 27 -11.16 3.98 -4.49
N VAL A 28 -11.53 5.15 -3.96
CA VAL A 28 -10.98 5.66 -2.70
C VAL A 28 -12.09 6.31 -1.88
N THR A 29 -12.08 6.09 -0.57
CA THR A 29 -13.14 6.56 0.35
C THR A 29 -13.06 8.04 0.69
N CYS A 30 -11.90 8.69 0.51
CA CYS A 30 -11.71 10.09 0.86
C CYS A 30 -12.18 11.05 -0.24
N ARG A 31 -12.39 12.32 0.13
CA ARG A 31 -12.67 13.38 -0.84
C ARG A 31 -11.50 13.59 -1.82
N PRO A 32 -11.75 14.01 -3.08
CA PRO A 32 -10.72 14.17 -4.10
C PRO A 32 -9.51 15.01 -3.68
N GLU A 33 -9.72 16.08 -2.91
CA GLU A 33 -8.68 16.99 -2.42
C GLU A 33 -7.69 16.33 -1.45
N PHE A 34 -8.04 15.19 -0.85
CA PHE A 34 -7.16 14.45 0.07
C PHE A 34 -6.47 13.27 -0.59
N ILE A 35 -6.81 12.96 -1.85
CA ILE A 35 -6.21 11.85 -2.60
C ILE A 35 -4.70 12.06 -2.65
N VAL A 36 -3.96 11.06 -2.18
CA VAL A 36 -2.51 11.06 -2.22
C VAL A 36 -1.99 11.18 -3.66
N GLN A 37 -1.00 12.04 -3.87
CA GLN A 37 -0.45 12.37 -5.18
C GLN A 37 0.98 11.85 -5.31
N GLY A 38 1.41 11.45 -6.51
CA GLY A 38 2.75 10.88 -6.71
C GLY A 38 2.92 9.48 -6.15
N HIS A 39 4.08 8.85 -6.38
CA HIS A 39 4.30 7.47 -5.95
C HIS A 39 4.40 7.36 -4.43
N HIS A 40 3.75 6.36 -3.86
CA HIS A 40 3.65 6.16 -2.41
C HIS A 40 3.73 4.67 -2.07
N PHE A 41 4.18 4.35 -0.85
CA PHE A 41 3.96 3.03 -0.30
C PHE A 41 2.48 2.86 0.04
N PHE A 42 1.95 1.67 -0.24
CA PHE A 42 0.61 1.24 0.10
C PHE A 42 0.69 -0.10 0.83
N LEU A 43 0.03 -0.19 1.97
CA LEU A 43 -0.15 -1.44 2.71
C LEU A 43 -1.46 -2.10 2.31
N VAL A 44 -1.42 -3.37 1.91
CA VAL A 44 -2.61 -4.22 1.77
C VAL A 44 -3.11 -4.61 3.17
N VAL A 45 -4.35 -4.25 3.48
CA VAL A 45 -4.99 -4.56 4.77
C VAL A 45 -6.03 -5.67 4.66
N GLU A 46 -6.70 -5.76 3.51
CA GLU A 46 -7.64 -6.84 3.20
C GLU A 46 -7.41 -7.33 1.77
N SER A 47 -7.63 -8.62 1.54
CA SER A 47 -7.46 -9.21 0.21
C SER A 47 -8.49 -10.31 -0.03
N GLY A 48 -9.29 -10.14 -1.09
CA GLY A 48 -10.22 -11.14 -1.59
C GLY A 48 -9.68 -11.85 -2.85
N PRO A 49 -10.55 -12.57 -3.60
CA PRO A 49 -10.11 -13.30 -4.79
C PRO A 49 -9.56 -12.41 -5.92
N LYS A 50 -10.20 -11.25 -6.15
CA LYS A 50 -9.87 -10.34 -7.28
C LYS A 50 -9.54 -8.92 -6.85
N ARG A 51 -9.94 -8.52 -5.63
CA ARG A 51 -9.81 -7.16 -5.12
C ARG A 51 -9.06 -7.16 -3.79
N CYS A 52 -8.48 -6.03 -3.45
CA CYS A 52 -7.84 -5.79 -2.18
C CYS A 52 -8.15 -4.37 -1.69
N ARG A 53 -8.06 -4.19 -0.37
CA ARG A 53 -8.10 -2.87 0.24
C ARG A 53 -6.72 -2.49 0.73
N MET A 54 -6.37 -1.23 0.51
CA MET A 54 -5.04 -0.71 0.77
C MET A 54 -5.10 0.65 1.47
N LEU A 55 -4.06 0.95 2.23
CA LEU A 55 -3.84 2.25 2.86
C LEU A 55 -2.57 2.89 2.30
N PRO A 56 -2.63 4.15 1.85
CA PRO A 56 -1.42 4.89 1.51
C PRO A 56 -0.64 5.22 2.78
N LEU A 57 0.68 5.17 2.67
CA LEU A 57 1.61 5.42 3.75
C LEU A 57 2.35 6.73 3.49
N TYR A 58 2.26 7.64 4.45
CA TYR A 58 2.90 8.94 4.47
C TYR A 58 4.18 8.89 5.30
N THR A 59 5.26 9.49 4.79
CA THR A 59 6.51 9.61 5.54
C THR A 59 6.40 10.59 6.72
N GLU A 60 5.52 11.59 6.60
CA GLU A 60 5.34 12.64 7.60
C GLU A 60 4.05 12.46 8.42
N PRO A 61 4.06 12.85 9.72
CA PRO A 61 2.84 12.91 10.52
C PRO A 61 1.87 13.96 9.96
N GLY A 62 0.63 13.95 10.47
CA GLY A 62 -0.40 14.90 10.04
C GLY A 62 -1.72 14.68 10.78
N VAL A 63 -2.64 15.62 10.62
CA VAL A 63 -3.97 15.56 11.25
C VAL A 63 -4.67 14.26 10.86
N GLY A 64 -5.14 13.51 11.86
CA GLY A 64 -5.84 12.23 11.66
C GLY A 64 -4.96 11.07 11.20
N ARG A 65 -3.65 11.28 11.01
CA ARG A 65 -2.71 10.21 10.64
C ARG A 65 -2.27 9.44 11.89
N VAL A 66 -2.18 8.12 11.74
CA VAL A 66 -1.73 7.19 12.77
C VAL A 66 -0.43 6.57 12.31
N GLU A 67 0.58 6.55 13.17
CA GLU A 67 1.86 5.90 12.89
C GLU A 67 1.67 4.37 12.78
N ILE A 68 2.34 3.76 11.82
CA ILE A 68 2.34 2.30 11.64
C ILE A 68 3.53 1.68 12.38
N SER A 69 3.29 0.53 13.02
CA SER A 69 4.33 -0.17 13.78
C SER A 69 5.60 -0.37 12.96
N THR A 70 6.76 -0.11 13.57
CA THR A 70 8.06 -0.49 13.04
C THR A 70 8.36 -1.98 13.26
N ASP A 71 7.69 -2.61 14.23
CA ASP A 71 7.87 -4.02 14.54
C ASP A 71 7.24 -4.90 13.45
N GLY A 72 7.88 -6.05 13.20
CA GLY A 72 7.41 -7.03 12.21
C GLY A 72 7.53 -6.58 10.75
N ARG A 73 8.31 -5.53 10.46
CA ARG A 73 8.62 -5.13 9.08
C ARG A 73 9.77 -5.95 8.50
N THR A 74 9.62 -6.38 7.25
CA THR A 74 10.69 -7.02 6.47
C THR A 74 10.77 -6.43 5.07
N GLY A 75 11.92 -6.52 4.41
CA GLY A 75 12.09 -6.12 3.01
C GLY A 75 13.19 -5.07 2.83
N HIS A 76 12.93 -4.08 2.00
CA HIS A 76 13.88 -3.03 1.64
C HIS A 76 14.06 -1.99 2.76
N SER A 77 15.26 -1.41 2.91
CA SER A 77 15.59 -0.43 3.96
C SER A 77 14.71 0.81 3.95
N MET A 78 14.35 1.32 2.77
CA MET A 78 13.36 2.41 2.64
C MET A 78 12.04 2.12 3.36
N TRP A 79 11.64 0.86 3.50
CA TRP A 79 10.45 0.46 4.24
C TRP A 79 10.75 0.11 5.71
N THR A 80 11.80 -0.67 5.98
CA THR A 80 12.10 -1.14 7.34
C THR A 80 12.59 -0.03 8.25
N ASP A 81 13.34 0.93 7.71
CA ASP A 81 14.02 1.96 8.50
C ASP A 81 13.24 3.29 8.53
N GLY A 82 12.22 3.42 7.67
CA GLY A 82 11.40 4.62 7.56
C GLY A 82 10.30 4.71 8.63
N LYS A 83 9.85 5.93 8.92
CA LYS A 83 8.61 6.16 9.67
C LYS A 83 7.47 6.37 8.70
N PHE A 84 6.34 5.72 8.96
CA PHE A 84 5.19 5.76 8.08
C PHE A 84 3.91 5.94 8.87
N HIS A 85 2.97 6.66 8.28
CA HIS A 85 1.69 6.98 8.87
C HIS A 85 0.59 6.70 7.86
N PHE A 86 -0.61 6.37 8.31
CA PHE A 86 -1.78 6.18 7.44
C PHE A 86 -2.96 6.99 7.98
N HIS A 87 -3.91 7.32 7.11
CA HIS A 87 -5.18 7.92 7.51
C HIS A 87 -6.30 6.89 7.35
N ARG A 88 -7.06 6.63 8.41
CA ARG A 88 -8.09 5.56 8.44
C ARG A 88 -9.21 5.77 7.41
N GLU A 89 -9.53 7.01 7.10
CA GLU A 89 -10.59 7.34 6.12
C GLU A 89 -10.11 7.36 4.66
N GLN A 90 -8.83 7.06 4.39
CA GLN A 90 -8.30 6.98 3.03
C GLN A 90 -8.00 5.54 2.64
N VAL A 91 -9.08 4.78 2.47
CA VAL A 91 -9.03 3.39 2.05
C VAL A 91 -9.16 3.33 0.54
N TRP A 92 -8.24 2.59 -0.09
CA TRP A 92 -8.25 2.34 -1.52
C TRP A 92 -8.77 0.93 -1.79
N ASP A 93 -9.81 0.82 -2.60
CA ASP A 93 -10.33 -0.46 -3.07
C ASP A 93 -9.98 -0.64 -4.54
N VAL A 94 -9.13 -1.62 -4.84
CA VAL A 94 -8.59 -1.84 -6.19
C VAL A 94 -8.61 -3.32 -6.56
N SER A 95 -8.65 -3.62 -7.85
CA SER A 95 -8.39 -5.00 -8.29
C SER A 95 -6.91 -5.34 -8.11
N LYS A 96 -6.61 -6.62 -7.86
CA LYS A 96 -5.23 -7.10 -7.70
C LYS A 96 -4.40 -6.87 -8.97
N ALA A 97 -5.01 -7.06 -10.14
CA ALA A 97 -4.42 -6.74 -11.43
C ALA A 97 -4.02 -5.26 -11.53
N VAL A 98 -4.86 -4.35 -11.01
CA VAL A 98 -4.57 -2.91 -10.98
C VAL A 98 -3.43 -2.59 -10.02
N ALA A 99 -3.40 -3.19 -8.82
CA ALA A 99 -2.30 -3.02 -7.87
C ALA A 99 -0.96 -3.47 -8.48
N VAL A 100 -0.92 -4.64 -9.11
CA VAL A 100 0.26 -5.15 -9.83
C VAL A 100 0.68 -4.19 -10.94
N SER A 101 -0.27 -3.72 -11.77
CA SER A 101 0.01 -2.76 -12.84
C SER A 101 0.54 -1.42 -12.29
N ALA A 102 0.03 -0.95 -11.16
CA ALA A 102 0.46 0.31 -10.53
C ALA A 102 1.85 0.19 -9.90
N ALA A 103 2.21 -0.98 -9.36
CA ALA A 103 3.55 -1.26 -8.83
C ALA A 103 4.60 -1.24 -9.94
N ASN A 104 4.28 -1.85 -11.08
CA ASN A 104 5.13 -1.83 -12.27
C ASN A 104 5.35 -0.40 -12.78
N ALA A 105 4.30 0.41 -12.82
CA ALA A 105 4.38 1.81 -13.25
C ALA A 105 5.20 2.68 -12.29
N ALA A 106 5.20 2.36 -11.00
CA ALA A 106 5.95 3.08 -9.96
C ALA A 106 7.38 2.56 -9.77
N HIS A 107 7.83 1.60 -10.60
CA HIS A 107 9.13 0.94 -10.49
C HIS A 107 9.42 0.41 -9.08
N ASP A 108 8.43 -0.27 -8.48
CA ASP A 108 8.59 -0.88 -7.16
C ASP A 108 9.87 -1.73 -7.09
N GLN A 109 10.67 -1.50 -6.04
CA GLN A 109 11.98 -2.11 -5.86
C GLN A 109 11.96 -3.38 -4.99
N SER A 110 10.80 -3.79 -4.48
CA SER A 110 10.71 -5.03 -3.72
C SER A 110 11.00 -6.23 -4.62
N ARG A 111 11.75 -7.19 -4.11
CA ARG A 111 12.21 -8.34 -4.90
C ARG A 111 11.44 -9.60 -4.50
N PRO A 112 11.27 -10.58 -5.43
CA PRO A 112 10.84 -11.92 -5.03
C PRO A 112 11.75 -12.46 -3.93
N GLY A 113 11.16 -13.01 -2.85
CA GLY A 113 11.89 -13.47 -1.66
C GLY A 113 12.30 -12.36 -0.67
N ALA A 114 12.15 -11.09 -1.04
CA ALA A 114 12.39 -9.92 -0.19
C ALA A 114 11.31 -8.86 -0.42
N ARG A 115 10.04 -9.28 -0.30
CA ARG A 115 8.89 -8.37 -0.38
C ARG A 115 8.87 -7.46 0.85
N ASN A 116 8.40 -6.23 0.66
CA ASN A 116 8.10 -5.38 1.78
C ASN A 116 6.85 -5.92 2.47
N LEU A 117 6.98 -6.33 3.72
CA LEU A 117 5.90 -6.92 4.49
C LEU A 117 5.79 -6.22 5.85
N LEU A 118 4.58 -6.28 6.39
CA LEU A 118 4.25 -6.03 7.79
C LEU A 118 3.60 -7.28 8.36
N ALA A 119 4.05 -7.74 9.52
CA ALA A 119 3.47 -8.89 10.21
C ALA A 119 1.97 -8.69 10.49
N THR A 120 1.19 -9.76 10.39
CA THR A 120 -0.28 -9.71 10.40
C THR A 120 -0.85 -9.09 11.66
N GLU A 121 -0.23 -9.33 12.81
CA GLU A 121 -0.58 -8.78 14.12
C GLU A 121 -0.44 -7.25 14.21
N HIS A 122 0.31 -6.64 13.30
CA HIS A 122 0.53 -5.20 13.22
C HIS A 122 -0.28 -4.51 12.10
N ILE A 123 -1.05 -5.27 11.31
CA ILE A 123 -1.91 -4.69 10.28
C ILE A 123 -3.04 -3.89 10.95
N PRO A 124 -3.25 -2.61 10.58
CA PRO A 124 -4.36 -1.82 11.09
C PRO A 124 -5.71 -2.47 10.79
N ARG A 125 -6.60 -2.48 11.80
CA ARG A 125 -8.02 -2.85 11.60
C ARG A 125 -8.79 -1.62 11.14
N LEU A 126 -9.51 -1.75 10.04
CA LEU A 126 -10.40 -0.72 9.46
C LEU A 126 -11.82 -0.83 10.03
#